data_AF-A0A5E9PFQ9-F1
#
_entry.id   AF-A0A5E9PFQ9-F1
#
_cell.length_a   1.000
_cell.length_b   1.000
_cell.length_c   1.000
_cell.angle_alpha   90.00
_cell.angle_beta   90.00
_cell.angle_gamma   90.00
#
_symmetry.space_group_name_H-M   'P 1'
#
loop_
_entity.id
_entity.type
_entity.pdbx_description
1 polymer ?
#
loop_
_entity_poly.entity_id
_entity_poly.type
_entity_poly.pdbx_seq_one_letter_code
_entity_poly.pdbx_strand_id
1 'polypeptide(L)'
;MDYNFENIPRYWCNHEPSLTHYFTGLSTLFPEGESYFVRSVRALRAKAKENETLDREIGAFIGQEAMHSKEHHAFHVSAQQHGLNPDSLEKATGIILKGIEKVFSKKWNLLVTVGLEHYTAVLVVSMMQSVNELMTDTTIRNLWLWHSVEETEHKAVAFDLYQHLYGNGLSAYIPRISVFTFSLILITAFSTIYQIVLMKRDKQLTNFKTWRNFFVFASTQYKALIPKFLEYYRFNFHPNQTDEKALVAATKVKLGINDSSLLLS
;
A
#
# COMPACT_ATOMS: atom_id res chain seq x y z
N MET A 1 13.08 -11.47 -0.34
CA MET A 1 13.23 -12.12 0.98
C MET A 1 12.12 -13.14 1.09
N ASP A 2 12.37 -14.34 1.62
CA ASP A 2 11.29 -15.29 1.91
C ASP A 2 11.03 -15.24 3.43
N TYR A 3 9.92 -14.63 3.83
CA TYR A 3 9.56 -14.52 5.25
C TYR A 3 9.00 -15.86 5.77
N ASN A 4 9.40 -16.25 6.99
CA ASN A 4 8.79 -17.38 7.69
C ASN A 4 7.67 -16.90 8.62
N PHE A 5 6.42 -17.25 8.28
CA PHE A 5 5.22 -16.91 9.06
C PHE A 5 4.72 -18.06 9.95
N GLU A 6 5.59 -18.99 10.33
CA GLU A 6 5.29 -19.98 11.37
C GLU A 6 5.16 -19.31 12.75
N ASN A 7 4.19 -19.76 13.54
CA ASN A 7 3.99 -19.35 14.94
C ASN A 7 3.71 -17.85 15.15
N ILE A 8 3.18 -17.16 14.13
CA ILE A 8 2.73 -15.77 14.26
C ILE A 8 1.69 -15.67 15.38
N PRO A 9 1.87 -14.78 16.37
CA PRO A 9 0.86 -14.53 17.39
C PRO A 9 -0.46 -14.08 16.76
N ARG A 10 -1.59 -14.59 17.25
CA ARG A 10 -2.93 -14.19 16.75
C ARG A 10 -3.12 -12.67 16.74
N TYR A 11 -2.65 -12.00 17.80
CA TYR A 11 -2.73 -10.55 17.97
C TYR A 11 -1.33 -9.93 17.94
N TRP A 12 -0.69 -10.03 16.79
CA TRP A 12 0.67 -9.54 16.53
C TRP A 12 0.80 -8.02 16.53
N CYS A 13 -0.32 -7.27 16.52
CA CYS A 13 -0.31 -5.81 16.61
C CYS A 13 -0.80 -5.36 17.99
N ASN A 14 0.13 -4.96 18.85
CA ASN A 14 -0.06 -4.44 20.21
C ASN A 14 -0.90 -5.35 21.13
N HIS A 15 -0.98 -6.66 20.83
CA HIS A 15 -1.89 -7.59 21.50
C HIS A 15 -3.38 -7.19 21.39
N GLU A 16 -3.73 -6.39 20.39
CA GLU A 16 -5.07 -5.83 20.19
C GLU A 16 -5.74 -6.46 18.95
N PRO A 17 -6.90 -7.11 19.11
CA PRO A 17 -7.63 -7.69 17.99
C PRO A 17 -7.98 -6.66 16.91
N SER A 18 -8.48 -5.48 17.29
CA SER A 18 -8.93 -4.47 16.33
C SER A 18 -7.81 -3.94 15.44
N LEU A 19 -6.62 -3.71 16.02
CA LEU A 19 -5.43 -3.26 15.29
C LEU A 19 -4.89 -4.37 14.40
N THR A 20 -4.79 -5.59 14.94
CA THR A 20 -4.34 -6.77 14.18
C THR A 20 -5.22 -7.01 12.96
N HIS A 21 -6.55 -6.98 13.14
CA HIS A 21 -7.51 -7.20 12.05
C HIS A 21 -7.62 -6.01 11.10
N TYR A 22 -7.32 -4.78 11.55
CA TYR A 22 -7.22 -3.63 10.65
C TYR A 22 -6.07 -3.80 9.66
N PHE A 23 -4.85 -4.07 10.15
CA PHE A 23 -3.70 -4.22 9.27
C PHE A 23 -3.77 -5.50 8.44
N THR A 24 -4.29 -6.59 8.99
CA THR A 24 -4.56 -7.81 8.20
C THR A 24 -5.57 -7.52 7.09
N GLY A 25 -6.67 -6.83 7.40
CA GLY A 25 -7.67 -6.46 6.40
C GLY A 25 -7.13 -5.50 5.34
N LEU A 26 -6.33 -4.52 5.73
CA LEU A 26 -5.64 -3.62 4.81
C LEU A 26 -4.70 -4.38 3.87
N SER A 27 -3.88 -5.29 4.42
CA SER A 27 -2.94 -6.12 3.67
C SER A 27 -3.64 -6.99 2.61
N THR A 28 -4.88 -7.44 2.86
CA THR A 28 -5.65 -8.20 1.85
C THR A 28 -6.00 -7.41 0.59
N LEU A 29 -5.83 -6.09 0.59
CA LEU A 29 -6.01 -5.26 -0.61
C LEU A 29 -4.79 -5.26 -1.52
N PHE A 30 -3.61 -5.60 -1.00
CA PHE A 30 -2.33 -5.44 -1.69
C PHE A 30 -2.12 -6.45 -2.82
N PRO A 31 -2.24 -7.78 -2.65
CA PRO A 31 -1.85 -8.72 -3.71
C PRO A 31 -2.61 -8.54 -5.04
N GLU A 32 -3.94 -8.36 -4.98
CA GLU A 32 -4.73 -8.11 -6.17
C GLU A 32 -4.64 -6.64 -6.64
N GLY A 33 -4.36 -5.70 -5.73
CA GLY A 33 -4.11 -4.28 -6.02
C GLY A 33 -2.83 -4.04 -6.80
N GLU A 34 -1.71 -4.52 -6.30
CA GLU A 34 -0.38 -4.46 -6.91
C GLU A 34 -0.35 -5.25 -8.23
N SER A 35 -1.02 -6.41 -8.28
CA SER A 35 -1.25 -7.12 -9.54
C SER A 35 -2.02 -6.26 -10.56
N TYR A 36 -2.98 -5.45 -10.11
CA TYR A 36 -3.68 -4.48 -10.95
C TYR A 36 -2.76 -3.32 -11.35
N PHE A 37 -1.87 -2.84 -10.48
CA PHE A 37 -0.86 -1.81 -10.78
C PHE A 37 0.07 -2.27 -11.91
N VAL A 38 0.61 -3.47 -11.78
CA VAL A 38 1.44 -4.11 -12.80
C VAL A 38 0.73 -4.16 -14.15
N ARG A 39 -0.53 -4.60 -14.18
CA ARG A 39 -1.31 -4.70 -15.44
C ARG A 39 -1.58 -3.33 -16.06
N SER A 40 -1.98 -2.34 -15.25
CA SER A 40 -2.34 -1.00 -15.73
C SER A 40 -1.12 -0.27 -16.32
N VAL A 41 0.02 -0.33 -15.64
CA VAL A 41 1.29 0.25 -16.07
C VAL A 41 1.84 -0.48 -17.29
N ARG A 42 1.88 -1.82 -17.27
CA ARG A 42 2.37 -2.63 -18.40
C ARG A 42 1.57 -2.40 -19.68
N ALA A 43 0.26 -2.17 -19.58
CA ALA A 43 -0.61 -1.90 -20.72
C ALA A 43 -0.28 -0.61 -21.49
N LEU A 44 0.50 0.29 -20.88
CA LEU A 44 0.91 1.58 -21.42
C LEU A 44 2.43 1.74 -21.57
N ARG A 45 3.24 0.88 -20.95
CA ARG A 45 4.72 0.92 -20.98
C ARG A 45 5.32 1.10 -22.38
N ALA A 46 4.74 0.47 -23.41
CA ALA A 46 5.24 0.57 -24.79
C ALA A 46 5.27 2.02 -25.32
N LYS A 47 4.47 2.92 -24.74
CA LYS A 47 4.40 4.35 -25.10
C LYS A 47 5.40 5.24 -24.34
N ALA A 48 6.27 4.64 -23.54
CA ALA A 48 7.33 5.35 -22.80
C ALA A 48 8.72 4.80 -23.18
N LYS A 49 8.82 4.02 -24.27
CA LYS A 49 10.05 3.33 -24.67
C LYS A 49 11.16 4.28 -25.10
N GLU A 50 10.79 5.46 -25.58
CA GLU A 50 11.71 6.54 -25.93
C GLU A 50 12.32 7.23 -24.71
N ASN A 51 11.73 7.07 -23.52
CA ASN A 51 12.26 7.57 -22.26
C ASN A 51 12.93 6.41 -21.50
N GLU A 52 14.21 6.17 -21.77
CA GLU A 52 14.95 5.02 -21.24
C GLU A 52 14.93 4.95 -19.71
N THR A 53 15.03 6.10 -19.03
CA THR A 53 14.99 6.18 -17.56
C THR A 53 13.64 5.69 -17.04
N LEU A 54 12.54 6.23 -17.57
CA LEU A 54 11.19 5.86 -17.17
C LEU A 54 10.87 4.40 -17.52
N ASP A 55 11.29 3.90 -18.69
CA ASP A 55 11.09 2.50 -19.05
C ASP A 55 11.85 1.53 -18.12
N ARG A 56 13.04 1.92 -17.66
CA ARG A 56 13.81 1.17 -16.66
C ARG A 56 13.11 1.16 -15.31
N GLU A 57 12.65 2.32 -14.84
CA GLU A 57 11.93 2.47 -13.57
C GLU A 57 10.62 1.69 -13.57
N ILE A 58 9.86 1.72 -14.66
CA ILE A 58 8.67 0.86 -14.84
C ILE A 58 9.04 -0.62 -14.78
N GLY A 59 10.21 -0.99 -15.32
CA GLY A 59 10.73 -2.35 -15.22
C GLY A 59 10.98 -2.79 -13.78
N ALA A 60 11.62 -1.94 -12.99
CA ALA A 60 11.88 -2.18 -11.57
C ALA A 60 10.58 -2.24 -10.75
N PHE A 61 9.69 -1.27 -10.96
CA PHE A 61 8.36 -1.21 -10.37
C PHE A 61 7.61 -2.54 -10.54
N ILE A 62 7.47 -3.02 -11.77
CA ILE A 62 6.77 -4.28 -12.06
C ILE A 62 7.36 -5.49 -11.30
N GLY A 63 8.67 -5.50 -11.08
CA GLY A 63 9.34 -6.56 -10.33
C GLY A 63 9.08 -6.49 -8.83
N GLN A 64 9.13 -5.29 -8.25
CA GLN A 64 8.89 -5.04 -6.82
C GLN A 64 7.44 -5.37 -6.44
N GLU A 65 6.46 -4.86 -7.19
CA GLU A 65 5.03 -5.14 -7.00
C GLU A 65 4.72 -6.64 -6.94
N ALA A 66 5.33 -7.43 -7.83
CA ALA A 66 5.12 -8.87 -7.86
C ALA A 66 5.68 -9.57 -6.60
N MET A 67 6.75 -9.03 -6.01
CA MET A 67 7.33 -9.54 -4.77
C MET A 67 6.48 -9.13 -3.57
N HIS A 68 5.99 -7.89 -3.51
CA HIS A 68 5.07 -7.44 -2.46
C HIS A 68 3.84 -8.35 -2.40
N SER A 69 3.23 -8.62 -3.56
CA SER A 69 2.02 -9.42 -3.67
C SER A 69 2.23 -10.83 -3.13
N LYS A 70 3.38 -11.43 -3.47
CA LYS A 70 3.78 -12.77 -3.00
C LYS A 70 3.90 -12.82 -1.48
N GLU A 71 4.59 -11.86 -0.87
CA GLU A 71 4.87 -11.88 0.57
C GLU A 71 3.61 -11.55 1.40
N HIS A 72 2.76 -10.62 0.96
CA HIS A 72 1.46 -10.38 1.62
C HIS A 72 0.52 -11.58 1.49
N HIS A 73 0.49 -12.25 0.34
CA HIS A 73 -0.27 -13.49 0.19
C HIS A 73 0.22 -14.59 1.15
N ALA A 74 1.54 -14.77 1.28
CA ALA A 74 2.11 -15.70 2.25
C ALA A 74 1.73 -15.34 3.70
N PHE A 75 1.72 -14.05 4.04
CA PHE A 75 1.20 -13.57 5.33
C PHE A 75 -0.28 -13.92 5.53
N HIS A 76 -1.14 -13.75 4.51
CA HIS A 76 -2.57 -14.12 4.59
C HIS A 76 -2.78 -15.61 4.83
N VAL A 77 -2.00 -16.46 4.14
CA VAL A 77 -2.03 -17.91 4.32
C VAL A 77 -1.68 -18.27 5.77
N SER A 78 -0.71 -17.58 6.38
CA SER A 78 -0.32 -17.84 7.77
C SER A 78 -1.47 -17.63 8.77
N ALA A 79 -2.42 -16.73 8.50
CA ALA A 79 -3.55 -16.48 9.40
C ALA A 79 -4.52 -17.69 9.50
N GLN A 80 -4.43 -18.65 8.58
CA GLN A 80 -5.20 -19.91 8.65
C GLN A 80 -4.89 -20.71 9.91
N GLN A 81 -3.68 -20.58 10.48
CA GLN A 81 -3.30 -21.21 11.75
C GLN A 81 -4.21 -20.76 12.92
N HIS A 82 -4.86 -19.60 12.79
CA HIS A 82 -5.81 -19.05 13.77
C HIS A 82 -7.28 -19.30 13.40
N GLY A 83 -7.56 -20.07 12.36
CA GLY A 83 -8.91 -20.30 11.84
C GLY A 83 -9.49 -19.10 11.10
N LEU A 84 -8.64 -18.16 10.66
CA LEU A 84 -9.02 -17.00 9.86
C LEU A 84 -8.75 -17.26 8.39
N ASN A 85 -9.54 -16.65 7.50
CA ASN A 85 -9.37 -16.76 6.05
C ASN A 85 -9.29 -15.38 5.37
N PRO A 86 -8.17 -14.65 5.51
CA PRO A 86 -7.97 -13.38 4.81
C PRO A 86 -7.91 -13.52 3.28
N ASP A 87 -7.45 -14.66 2.75
CA ASP A 87 -7.44 -14.98 1.31
C ASP A 87 -8.83 -14.82 0.65
N SER A 88 -9.92 -15.11 1.37
CA SER A 88 -11.28 -14.82 0.86
C SER A 88 -11.55 -13.34 0.60
N LEU A 89 -10.90 -12.42 1.33
CA LEU A 89 -11.02 -10.96 1.16
C LEU A 89 -10.11 -10.48 0.03
N GLU A 90 -8.93 -11.06 -0.12
CA GLU A 90 -8.05 -10.86 -1.27
C GLU A 90 -8.80 -11.19 -2.58
N LYS A 91 -9.43 -12.38 -2.64
CA LYS A 91 -10.27 -12.79 -3.79
C LYS A 91 -11.43 -11.83 -4.06
N ALA A 92 -12.07 -11.32 -3.02
CA ALA A 92 -13.14 -10.32 -3.18
C ALA A 92 -12.60 -9.02 -3.80
N THR A 93 -11.43 -8.56 -3.35
CA THR A 93 -10.70 -7.41 -3.95
C THR A 93 -10.42 -7.64 -5.42
N GLY A 94 -9.88 -8.82 -5.77
CA GLY A 94 -9.58 -9.19 -7.15
C GLY A 94 -10.80 -9.18 -8.07
N ILE A 95 -11.96 -9.63 -7.60
CA ILE A 95 -13.22 -9.58 -8.36
C ILE A 95 -13.60 -8.12 -8.67
N ILE A 96 -13.52 -7.25 -7.66
CA ILE A 96 -13.91 -5.84 -7.78
C ILE A 96 -12.95 -5.11 -8.74
N LEU A 97 -11.64 -5.28 -8.57
CA LEU A 97 -10.62 -4.67 -9.41
C LEU A 97 -10.72 -5.16 -10.86
N LYS A 98 -10.98 -6.45 -11.10
CA LYS A 98 -11.24 -6.98 -12.46
C LYS A 98 -12.50 -6.38 -13.08
N GLY A 99 -13.51 -6.05 -12.27
CA GLY A 99 -14.70 -5.31 -12.71
C GLY A 99 -14.34 -3.89 -13.16
N ILE A 100 -13.58 -3.15 -12.34
CA ILE A 100 -13.09 -1.80 -12.66
C ILE A 100 -12.23 -1.85 -13.93
N GLU A 101 -11.29 -2.79 -14.00
CA GLU A 101 -10.36 -2.95 -15.13
C GLU A 101 -11.06 -3.08 -16.47
N LYS A 102 -12.19 -3.80 -16.50
CA LYS A 102 -13.01 -4.01 -17.70
C LYS A 102 -13.78 -2.77 -18.15
N VAL A 103 -14.23 -1.94 -17.21
CA VAL A 103 -15.07 -0.77 -17.50
C VAL A 103 -14.22 0.46 -17.82
N PHE A 104 -13.09 0.63 -17.12
CA PHE A 104 -12.22 1.77 -17.28
C PHE A 104 -11.33 1.63 -18.52
N SER A 105 -11.07 2.76 -19.21
CA SER A 105 -10.07 2.78 -20.27
C SER A 105 -8.66 2.67 -19.67
N LYS A 106 -7.65 2.38 -20.50
CA LYS A 106 -6.25 2.28 -20.05
C LYS A 106 -5.78 3.52 -19.26
N LYS A 107 -6.21 4.73 -19.66
CA LYS A 107 -5.91 5.98 -18.95
C LYS A 107 -6.49 5.97 -17.53
N TRP A 108 -7.76 5.59 -17.40
CA TRP A 108 -8.46 5.58 -16.11
C TRP A 108 -7.94 4.48 -15.19
N ASN A 109 -7.59 3.31 -15.74
CA ASN A 109 -6.93 2.26 -14.97
C ASN A 109 -5.56 2.70 -14.45
N LEU A 110 -4.75 3.37 -15.27
CA LEU A 110 -3.50 3.96 -14.80
C LEU A 110 -3.74 4.97 -13.67
N LEU A 111 -4.75 5.83 -13.79
CA LEU A 111 -5.08 6.80 -12.75
C LEU A 111 -5.49 6.17 -11.42
N VAL A 112 -6.15 5.01 -11.44
CA VAL A 112 -6.44 4.24 -10.22
C VAL A 112 -5.12 3.84 -9.54
N THR A 113 -4.15 3.33 -10.31
CA THR A 113 -2.80 3.02 -9.82
C THR A 113 -2.11 4.26 -9.28
N VAL A 114 -2.04 5.37 -10.04
CA VAL A 114 -1.42 6.62 -9.55
C VAL A 114 -2.01 7.08 -8.21
N GLY A 115 -3.33 6.99 -8.07
CA GLY A 115 -4.00 7.38 -6.83
C GLY A 115 -3.73 6.43 -5.66
N LEU A 116 -3.67 5.12 -5.91
CA LEU A 116 -3.44 4.12 -4.87
C LEU A 116 -1.96 4.05 -4.46
N GLU A 117 -1.02 4.25 -5.39
CA GLU A 117 0.42 4.47 -5.11
C GLU A 117 0.63 5.69 -4.20
N HIS A 118 -0.08 6.79 -4.46
CA HIS A 118 -0.02 7.92 -3.55
C HIS A 118 -0.59 7.58 -2.16
N TYR A 119 -1.67 6.79 -2.13
CA TYR A 119 -2.25 6.36 -0.87
C TYR A 119 -1.27 5.50 -0.05
N THR A 120 -0.64 4.50 -0.68
CA THR A 120 0.37 3.64 -0.05
C THR A 120 1.57 4.46 0.39
N ALA A 121 2.12 5.33 -0.48
CA ALA A 121 3.24 6.22 -0.16
C ALA A 121 2.99 7.09 1.09
N VAL A 122 1.77 7.58 1.30
CA VAL A 122 1.42 8.34 2.51
C VAL A 122 1.34 7.45 3.76
N LEU A 123 0.80 6.23 3.63
CA LEU A 123 0.71 5.29 4.75
C LEU A 123 2.08 4.76 5.20
N VAL A 124 2.96 4.42 4.26
CA VAL A 124 4.25 3.78 4.55
C VAL A 124 5.20 4.71 5.31
N VAL A 125 5.06 6.03 5.15
CA VAL A 125 5.79 7.01 5.97
C VAL A 125 5.41 6.85 7.45
N SER A 126 4.12 6.78 7.77
CA SER A 126 3.69 6.54 9.15
C SER A 126 4.09 5.15 9.65
N MET A 127 4.06 4.15 8.75
CA MET A 127 4.55 2.80 9.03
C MET A 127 6.00 2.81 9.52
N MET A 128 6.90 3.45 8.77
CA MET A 128 8.31 3.56 9.12
C MET A 128 8.55 4.42 10.37
N GLN A 129 7.76 5.47 10.58
CA GLN A 129 7.95 6.39 11.71
C GLN A 129 7.51 5.84 13.06
N SER A 130 6.33 5.23 13.14
CA SER A 130 5.75 4.90 14.46
C SER A 130 4.87 3.66 14.49
N VAL A 131 4.12 3.36 13.44
CA VAL A 131 3.14 2.26 13.48
C VAL A 131 3.83 0.90 13.62
N ASN A 132 5.03 0.73 13.04
CA ASN A 132 5.83 -0.48 13.19
C ASN A 132 6.17 -0.83 14.65
N GLU A 133 6.16 0.15 15.58
CA GLU A 133 6.42 -0.09 17.00
C GLU A 133 5.30 -0.85 17.70
N LEU A 134 4.08 -0.80 17.13
CA LEU A 134 2.94 -1.58 17.58
C LEU A 134 3.04 -3.05 17.16
N MET A 135 3.87 -3.39 16.18
CA MET A 135 4.01 -4.75 15.67
C MET A 135 4.98 -5.55 16.55
N THR A 136 4.42 -6.46 17.36
CA THR A 136 5.18 -7.24 18.35
C THR A 136 5.89 -8.44 17.73
N ASP A 137 5.38 -8.94 16.61
CA ASP A 137 6.04 -9.97 15.82
C ASP A 137 7.07 -9.37 14.86
N THR A 138 8.30 -9.88 14.89
CA THR A 138 9.40 -9.32 14.10
C THR A 138 9.28 -9.64 12.61
N THR A 139 8.74 -10.80 12.24
CA THR A 139 8.55 -11.17 10.84
C THR A 139 7.54 -10.23 10.18
N ILE A 140 6.38 -10.03 10.81
CA ILE A 140 5.35 -9.13 10.27
C ILE A 140 5.85 -7.70 10.23
N ARG A 141 6.49 -7.23 11.30
CA ARG A 141 7.08 -5.88 11.30
C ARG A 141 8.06 -5.70 10.16
N ASN A 142 8.92 -6.68 9.90
CA ASN A 142 9.91 -6.60 8.84
C ASN A 142 9.26 -6.65 7.45
N LEU A 143 8.20 -7.45 7.24
CA LEU A 143 7.41 -7.43 6.01
C LEU A 143 6.88 -6.02 5.72
N TRP A 144 6.20 -5.39 6.70
CA TRP A 144 5.63 -4.05 6.53
C TRP A 144 6.69 -2.98 6.32
N LEU A 145 7.82 -3.04 7.04
CA LEU A 145 8.93 -2.10 6.89
C LEU A 145 9.65 -2.25 5.54
N TRP A 146 9.87 -3.49 5.08
CA TRP A 146 10.46 -3.74 3.76
C TRP A 146 9.56 -3.23 2.65
N HIS A 147 8.27 -3.57 2.70
CA HIS A 147 7.26 -3.05 1.78
C HIS A 147 7.27 -1.52 1.80
N SER A 148 7.32 -0.91 2.98
CA SER A 148 7.34 0.55 3.14
C SER A 148 8.55 1.24 2.50
N VAL A 149 9.71 0.60 2.59
CA VAL A 149 10.94 1.09 1.95
C VAL A 149 10.79 1.09 0.44
N GLU A 150 10.35 -0.03 -0.15
CA GLU A 150 10.23 -0.15 -1.61
C GLU A 150 9.13 0.77 -2.16
N GLU A 151 7.97 0.85 -1.50
CA GLU A 151 6.88 1.79 -1.80
C GLU A 151 7.34 3.25 -1.84
N THR A 152 8.30 3.60 -0.99
CA THR A 152 8.88 4.96 -0.99
C THR A 152 9.83 5.19 -2.16
N GLU A 153 10.56 4.16 -2.60
CA GLU A 153 11.54 4.23 -3.69
C GLU A 153 10.88 4.38 -5.07
N HIS A 154 9.69 3.81 -5.27
CA HIS A 154 8.98 3.84 -6.56
C HIS A 154 7.68 4.66 -6.60
N LYS A 155 7.35 5.42 -5.53
CA LYS A 155 6.12 6.24 -5.38
C LYS A 155 5.76 7.20 -6.53
N ALA A 156 6.71 7.50 -7.42
CA ALA A 156 6.49 8.41 -8.55
C ALA A 156 6.28 7.70 -9.89
N VAL A 157 6.62 6.42 -10.03
CA VAL A 157 6.74 5.77 -11.35
C VAL A 157 5.42 5.78 -12.14
N ALA A 158 4.31 5.41 -11.50
CA ALA A 158 3.00 5.44 -12.15
C ALA A 158 2.56 6.87 -12.50
N PHE A 159 2.87 7.83 -11.62
CA PHE A 159 2.56 9.24 -11.81
C PHE A 159 3.34 9.83 -12.99
N ASP A 160 4.63 9.52 -13.09
CA ASP A 160 5.52 9.99 -14.14
C ASP A 160 5.13 9.39 -15.49
N LEU A 161 4.72 8.12 -15.53
CA LEU A 161 4.11 7.52 -16.72
C LEU A 161 2.82 8.24 -17.12
N TYR A 162 1.97 8.62 -16.16
CA TYR A 162 0.75 9.37 -16.46
C TYR A 162 1.07 10.76 -17.04
N GLN A 163 2.00 11.50 -16.43
CA GLN A 163 2.41 12.82 -16.91
C GLN A 163 3.10 12.75 -18.28
N HIS A 164 3.97 11.75 -18.50
CA HIS A 164 4.62 11.52 -19.79
C HIS A 164 3.60 11.34 -20.93
N LEU A 165 2.51 10.59 -20.67
CA LEU A 165 1.52 10.27 -21.70
C LEU A 165 0.42 11.32 -21.88
N TYR A 166 0.05 12.04 -20.82
CA TYR A 166 -1.15 12.88 -20.81
C TYR A 166 -0.88 14.35 -20.45
N GLY A 167 0.37 14.69 -20.09
CA GLY A 167 0.81 16.02 -19.72
C GLY A 167 0.32 16.47 -18.34
N ASN A 168 0.49 17.76 -18.06
CA ASN A 168 0.28 18.36 -16.73
C ASN A 168 -0.82 19.43 -16.70
N GLY A 169 -1.56 19.59 -17.81
CA GLY A 169 -2.64 20.56 -17.92
C GLY A 169 -3.93 20.13 -17.21
N LEU A 170 -4.96 20.97 -17.26
CA LEU A 170 -6.27 20.69 -16.64
C LEU A 170 -6.91 19.37 -17.09
N SER A 171 -6.71 18.97 -18.36
CA SER A 171 -7.21 17.71 -18.92
C SER A 171 -6.54 16.45 -18.33
N ALA A 172 -5.37 16.61 -17.71
CA ALA A 172 -4.69 15.55 -16.96
C ALA A 172 -4.97 15.67 -15.45
N TYR A 173 -4.98 16.90 -14.92
CA TYR A 173 -5.21 17.17 -13.52
C TYR A 173 -6.62 16.78 -13.03
N ILE A 174 -7.68 17.16 -13.76
CA ILE A 174 -9.07 16.92 -13.31
C ILE A 174 -9.35 15.42 -13.15
N PRO A 175 -9.09 14.55 -14.16
CA PRO A 175 -9.28 13.12 -13.98
C PRO A 175 -8.42 12.54 -12.85
N ARG A 176 -7.19 13.04 -12.67
CA ARG A 176 -6.28 12.57 -11.62
C ARG A 176 -6.88 12.72 -10.23
N ILE A 177 -7.37 13.91 -9.89
CA ILE A 177 -7.96 14.16 -8.57
C ILE A 177 -9.31 13.45 -8.42
N SER A 178 -10.14 13.38 -9.47
CA SER A 178 -11.43 12.70 -9.41
C SER A 178 -11.29 11.19 -9.16
N VAL A 179 -10.36 10.55 -9.87
CA VAL A 179 -10.07 9.12 -9.66
C VAL A 179 -9.44 8.89 -8.31
N PHE A 180 -8.54 9.77 -7.84
CA PHE A 180 -7.99 9.64 -6.50
C PHE A 180 -9.05 9.74 -5.41
N THR A 181 -9.99 10.69 -5.49
CA THR A 181 -11.11 10.77 -4.54
C THR A 181 -11.94 9.49 -4.53
N PHE A 182 -12.26 8.96 -5.71
CA PHE A 182 -12.99 7.69 -5.85
C PHE A 182 -12.21 6.52 -5.22
N SER A 183 -10.93 6.37 -5.55
CA SER A 183 -10.06 5.34 -5.00
C SER A 183 -9.93 5.45 -3.48
N LEU A 184 -9.76 6.67 -2.95
CA LEU A 184 -9.66 6.95 -1.51
C LEU A 184 -10.92 6.53 -0.73
N ILE A 185 -12.11 6.78 -1.30
CA ILE A 185 -13.37 6.32 -0.72
C ILE A 185 -13.43 4.79 -0.70
N LEU A 186 -13.11 4.13 -1.82
CA LEU A 186 -13.18 2.67 -1.92
C LEU A 186 -12.19 1.97 -1.00
N ILE A 187 -10.92 2.39 -0.98
CA ILE A 187 -9.89 1.77 -0.13
C ILE A 187 -10.21 1.96 1.36
N THR A 188 -10.72 3.12 1.77
CA THR A 188 -11.18 3.36 3.14
C THR A 188 -12.39 2.49 3.49
N ALA A 189 -13.35 2.34 2.56
CA ALA A 189 -14.52 1.51 2.77
C ALA A 189 -14.14 0.02 2.88
N PHE A 190 -13.33 -0.51 1.96
CA PHE A 190 -12.94 -1.92 1.99
C PHE A 190 -12.05 -2.26 3.18
N SER A 191 -11.07 -1.44 3.52
CA SER A 191 -10.25 -1.66 4.73
C SER A 191 -11.11 -1.71 6.00
N THR A 192 -12.10 -0.82 6.12
CA THR A 192 -13.06 -0.84 7.24
C THR A 192 -13.95 -2.09 7.22
N ILE A 193 -14.52 -2.45 6.07
CA ILE A 193 -15.37 -3.64 5.92
C ILE A 193 -14.57 -4.91 6.25
N TYR A 194 -13.33 -5.01 5.77
CA TYR A 194 -12.47 -6.18 5.97
C TYR A 194 -12.05 -6.31 7.43
N GLN A 195 -11.73 -5.20 8.11
CA GLN A 195 -11.54 -5.20 9.56
C GLN A 195 -12.77 -5.74 10.29
N ILE A 196 -13.98 -5.26 9.96
CA ILE A 196 -15.23 -5.71 10.57
C ILE A 196 -15.47 -7.21 10.32
N VAL A 197 -15.23 -7.68 9.09
CA VAL A 197 -15.40 -9.10 8.73
C VAL A 197 -14.44 -9.98 9.52
N LEU A 198 -13.17 -9.60 9.64
CA LEU A 198 -12.17 -10.34 10.42
C LEU A 198 -12.50 -10.31 11.92
N MET A 199 -12.87 -9.15 12.47
CA MET A 199 -13.35 -9.01 13.85
C MET A 199 -14.57 -9.91 14.13
N LYS A 200 -15.49 -10.04 13.17
CA LYS A 200 -16.65 -10.93 13.28
C LYS A 200 -16.24 -12.40 13.26
N ARG A 201 -15.34 -12.80 12.36
CA ARG A 201 -14.82 -14.18 12.24
C ARG A 201 -14.08 -14.60 13.51
N ASP A 202 -13.36 -13.68 14.13
CA ASP A 202 -12.63 -13.88 15.38
C ASP A 202 -13.51 -13.71 16.65
N LYS A 203 -14.82 -13.46 16.49
CA LYS A 203 -15.78 -13.26 17.59
C LYS A 203 -15.43 -12.08 18.52
N GLN A 204 -14.68 -11.08 18.02
CA GLN A 204 -14.29 -9.87 18.74
C GLN A 204 -15.14 -8.64 18.39
N LEU A 205 -16.15 -8.79 17.52
CA LEU A 205 -16.94 -7.64 17.02
C LEU A 205 -17.58 -6.79 18.13
N THR A 206 -18.01 -7.41 19.23
CA THR A 206 -18.63 -6.74 20.38
C THR A 206 -17.64 -6.32 21.47
N ASN A 207 -16.33 -6.50 21.24
CA ASN A 207 -15.30 -6.06 22.17
C ASN A 207 -15.09 -4.55 22.05
N PHE A 208 -15.92 -3.77 22.77
CA PHE A 208 -15.88 -2.30 22.73
C PHE A 208 -14.53 -1.72 23.20
N LYS A 209 -13.80 -2.42 24.07
CA LYS A 209 -12.48 -1.96 24.54
C LYS A 209 -11.48 -1.89 23.39
N THR A 210 -11.38 -2.95 22.58
CA THR A 210 -10.44 -2.96 21.45
C THR A 210 -10.86 -1.99 20.34
N TRP A 211 -12.17 -1.78 20.12
CA TRP A 211 -12.65 -0.74 19.21
C TRP A 211 -12.29 0.67 19.67
N ARG A 212 -12.44 0.97 20.97
CA ARG A 212 -12.01 2.26 21.53
C ARG A 212 -10.51 2.48 21.30
N ASN A 213 -9.70 1.45 21.54
CA ASN A 213 -8.25 1.52 21.32
C ASN A 213 -7.92 1.77 19.83
N PHE A 214 -8.65 1.12 18.91
CA PHE A 214 -8.55 1.40 17.47
C PHE A 214 -8.97 2.83 17.12
N PHE A 215 -10.05 3.38 17.68
CA PHE A 215 -10.46 4.75 17.38
C PHE A 215 -9.46 5.79 17.90
N VAL A 216 -8.84 5.56 19.06
CA VAL A 216 -7.75 6.41 19.57
C VAL A 216 -6.54 6.36 18.63
N PHE A 217 -6.14 5.16 18.22
CA PHE A 217 -5.08 4.97 17.22
C PHE A 217 -5.42 5.68 15.90
N ALA A 218 -6.57 5.37 15.30
CA ALA A 218 -7.03 5.90 14.03
C ALA A 218 -7.13 7.43 14.08
N SER A 219 -7.72 8.00 15.13
CA SER A 219 -7.80 9.47 15.30
C SER A 219 -6.41 10.12 15.29
N THR A 220 -5.44 9.49 15.96
CA THR A 220 -4.07 10.00 16.01
C THR A 220 -3.40 9.91 14.64
N GLN A 221 -3.53 8.78 13.95
CA GLN A 221 -2.95 8.57 12.63
C GLN A 221 -3.58 9.44 11.56
N TYR A 222 -4.91 9.51 11.47
CA TYR A 222 -5.60 10.32 10.46
C TYR A 222 -5.33 11.82 10.61
N LYS A 223 -5.07 12.33 11.81
CA LYS A 223 -4.62 13.73 11.99
C LYS A 223 -3.30 14.02 11.25
N ALA A 224 -2.40 13.04 11.20
CA ALA A 224 -1.13 13.17 10.48
C ALA A 224 -1.27 12.86 8.98
N LEU A 225 -2.11 11.89 8.60
CA LEU A 225 -2.25 11.42 7.22
C LEU A 225 -3.13 12.32 6.35
N ILE A 226 -4.21 12.89 6.89
CA ILE A 226 -5.17 13.71 6.10
C ILE A 226 -4.48 14.88 5.39
N PRO A 227 -3.63 15.70 6.05
CA PRO A 227 -2.90 16.77 5.35
C PRO A 227 -2.07 16.26 4.17
N LYS A 228 -1.47 15.07 4.30
CA LYS A 228 -0.64 14.44 3.25
C LYS A 228 -1.47 13.97 2.07
N PHE A 229 -2.63 13.35 2.30
CA PHE A 229 -3.57 13.04 1.22
C PHE A 229 -4.09 14.30 0.51
N LEU A 230 -4.28 15.41 1.25
CA LEU A 230 -4.72 16.67 0.66
C LEU A 230 -3.66 17.32 -0.24
N GLU A 231 -2.37 17.03 -0.05
CA GLU A 231 -1.32 17.54 -0.94
C GLU A 231 -1.52 17.10 -2.40
N TYR A 232 -2.09 15.92 -2.65
CA TYR A 232 -2.35 15.36 -3.98
C TYR A 232 -3.29 16.22 -4.84
N TYR A 233 -4.16 16.98 -4.19
CA TYR A 233 -5.10 17.89 -4.84
C TYR A 233 -4.45 19.20 -5.30
N ARG A 234 -3.15 19.43 -5.02
CA ARG A 234 -2.45 20.59 -5.57
C ARG A 234 -2.20 20.41 -7.07
N PHE A 235 -2.39 21.48 -7.83
CA PHE A 235 -2.17 21.47 -9.28
C PHE A 235 -0.73 21.10 -9.65
N ASN A 236 0.25 21.63 -8.91
CA ASN A 236 1.69 21.37 -9.09
C ASN A 236 2.22 20.22 -8.21
N PHE A 237 1.36 19.34 -7.71
CA PHE A 237 1.77 18.17 -6.92
C PHE A 237 2.69 17.24 -7.71
N HIS A 238 3.72 16.70 -7.05
CA HIS A 238 4.52 15.57 -7.52
C HIS A 238 4.87 14.65 -6.34
N PRO A 239 4.82 13.30 -6.47
CA PRO A 239 5.12 12.38 -5.37
C PRO A 239 6.52 12.58 -4.75
N ASN A 240 7.53 12.86 -5.57
CA ASN A 240 8.91 13.15 -5.14
C ASN A 240 9.13 14.55 -4.51
N GLN A 241 8.08 15.34 -4.25
CA GLN A 241 8.23 16.63 -3.56
C GLN A 241 8.57 16.49 -2.06
N THR A 242 8.32 15.31 -1.49
CA THR A 242 8.68 14.96 -0.12
C THR A 242 9.95 14.12 -0.12
N ASP A 243 10.85 14.39 0.84
CA ASP A 243 12.13 13.70 1.00
C ASP A 243 12.10 12.78 2.23
N GLU A 244 12.03 11.48 1.97
CA GLU A 244 12.06 10.43 2.99
C GLU A 244 13.41 9.69 3.04
N LYS A 245 14.46 10.15 2.35
CA LYS A 245 15.74 9.42 2.24
C LYS A 245 16.33 9.03 3.59
N ALA A 246 16.32 9.95 4.55
CA ALA A 246 16.81 9.69 5.91
C ALA A 246 15.96 8.64 6.64
N LEU A 247 14.63 8.68 6.46
CA LEU A 247 13.70 7.71 7.05
C LEU A 247 13.87 6.32 6.43
N VAL A 248 14.02 6.25 5.11
CA VAL A 248 14.33 5.02 4.38
C VAL A 248 15.66 4.43 4.86
N ALA A 249 16.72 5.25 4.95
CA ALA A 249 18.03 4.80 5.41
C ALA A 249 17.97 4.25 6.85
N ALA A 250 17.30 4.95 7.77
CA ALA A 250 17.10 4.48 9.14
C ALA A 250 16.29 3.16 9.18
N THR A 251 15.29 3.03 8.31
CA THR A 251 14.48 1.80 8.23
C THR A 251 15.26 0.63 7.66
N LYS A 252 16.11 0.84 6.65
CA LYS A 252 17.02 -0.19 6.11
C LYS A 252 17.97 -0.70 7.19
N VAL A 253 18.53 0.18 8.02
CA VAL A 253 19.34 -0.21 9.19
C VAL A 253 18.53 -1.07 10.15
N LYS A 254 17.27 -0.70 10.45
CA LYS A 254 16.38 -1.49 11.32
C LYS A 254 16.08 -2.89 10.75
N LEU A 255 16.02 -3.00 9.42
CA LEU A 255 15.85 -4.27 8.71
C LEU A 255 17.13 -5.10 8.59
N GLY A 256 18.30 -4.56 8.99
CA GLY A 256 19.59 -5.21 8.78
C GLY A 256 20.04 -5.21 7.32
N ILE A 257 19.46 -4.34 6.47
CA ILE A 257 19.86 -4.16 5.09
C ILE A 257 21.04 -3.18 5.07
N ASN A 258 22.25 -3.71 4.97
CA ASN A 258 23.46 -2.89 4.80
C ASN A 258 23.61 -2.51 3.33
N ASP A 259 23.15 -1.32 2.97
CA ASP A 259 23.52 -0.69 1.69
C ASP A 259 25.01 -0.32 1.74
N SER A 260 25.86 -1.21 1.22
CA SER A 260 27.28 -0.89 0.95
C SER A 260 27.44 0.19 -0.13
N SER A 261 26.32 0.61 -0.73
CA SER A 261 26.20 1.63 -1.77
C SER A 261 26.10 3.07 -1.23
N LEU A 262 25.80 3.26 0.06
CA LEU A 262 25.69 4.61 0.68
C LEU A 262 27.03 5.20 1.16
N LEU A 263 28.15 4.49 0.97
CA LEU A 263 29.50 4.99 1.27
C LEU A 263 30.20 5.64 0.06
N LEU A 264 29.53 5.74 -1.09
CA LEU A 264 30.08 6.36 -2.30
C LEU A 264 29.03 7.24 -2.99
N SER A 265 28.68 8.36 -2.36
CA SER A 265 28.15 9.55 -3.05
C SER A 265 28.59 10.81 -2.34
#